data_AF-A0A1H6L4Q5-F1
#
_entry.id   AF-A0A1H6L4Q5-F1
#
_cell.length_a   1.000
_cell.length_b   1.000
_cell.length_c   1.000
_cell.angle_alpha   90.00
_cell.angle_beta   90.00
_cell.angle_gamma   90.00
#
_symmetry.space_group_name_H-M   'P 1'
#
loop_
_entity.id
_entity.type
_entity.pdbx_description
1 polymer ?
#
loop_
_entity_poly.entity_id
_entity_poly.type
_entity_poly.pdbx_seq_one_letter_code
_entity_poly.pdbx_strand_id
1 'polypeptide(L)'
;MFSLIPANVSADTADAAAVQCVGTSDFEDGIAKPWRVLTYSVADASYDVKDGSYNIKILGHGNGERSDLQFRHEKIHLEEGHTYKVHWELESTEEGELDTYIDSLYDMTDDDFVYDSGDLIWRNNKDSFPEAWTVVKIEKGKNSFDSTFTAKKTIDDAVWGFEFARSWKYGQFGAFPTDTVLKFDNMSLECVTCGECTDSDKITCGWDKEDELGVVNPRSDVRLNQLGYYPYSVKRAAYATSTEKKSMDFQVLDEKGNEVYKGKTQPLGFDTEAEEYCQIIDFSEVTAQGKYTIRVDDAENTYTNKKTGRSYEKFISHEFTIGNNIYKSVLSDTMNSLYQSRSGIDIEEKYITSCDDEKNKAKLAHKDFYWADEAYLQKEWHESYSYYYQSSADKKTPFKVSGGWYTDEFMTKDIVAGANTVWLLQNMYEMSLKNGTADKWADGKTMNVPENETTGKAAPDVLDEARYELEFMFKMMVDPEKDSIWGDKYANFVYHNVENAYFYDYRETYKNPEKLEKVRVVTPPTYAATFDMIACAAQAARLWKGIDKEFSEKCLANAKAAWESIMAYR
;
A
#
# COMPACT_ATOMS: atom_id res chain seq x y z
N MET A 1 19.16 33.89 58.28
CA MET A 1 20.36 33.03 58.14
C MET A 1 19.85 31.62 57.84
N PHE A 2 19.57 31.35 56.57
CA PHE A 2 19.26 30.02 56.05
C PHE A 2 20.09 29.87 54.77
N SER A 3 20.89 28.81 54.75
CA SER A 3 21.90 28.50 53.75
C SER A 3 21.24 28.00 52.47
N LEU A 4 21.48 28.69 51.35
CA LEU A 4 21.23 28.20 50.01
C LEU A 4 22.41 27.31 49.60
N ILE A 5 22.12 26.04 49.30
CA ILE A 5 23.06 25.12 48.66
C ILE A 5 23.01 25.41 47.15
N PRO A 6 24.13 25.77 46.50
CA PRO A 6 24.13 25.96 45.05
C PRO A 6 24.08 24.60 44.35
N ALA A 7 23.10 24.41 43.48
CA ALA A 7 23.10 23.34 42.49
C ALA A 7 24.22 23.62 41.49
N ASN A 8 25.18 22.69 41.38
CA ASN A 8 26.16 22.68 40.30
C ASN A 8 25.43 22.43 38.98
N VAL A 9 25.25 23.48 38.19
CA VAL A 9 24.98 23.35 36.76
C VAL A 9 26.32 22.96 36.13
N SER A 10 26.42 21.70 35.72
CA SER A 10 27.43 21.26 34.77
C SER A 10 27.24 22.08 33.51
N ALA A 11 28.27 22.81 33.10
CA ALA A 11 28.27 23.53 31.83
C ALA A 11 28.40 22.47 30.73
N ASP A 12 27.27 22.13 30.10
CA ASP A 12 27.28 21.42 28.83
C ASP A 12 28.00 22.31 27.80
N THR A 13 29.13 21.81 27.31
CA THR A 13 29.74 22.29 26.08
C THR A 13 28.71 22.10 24.98
N ALA A 14 28.27 23.19 24.35
CA ALA A 14 27.35 23.18 23.24
C ALA A 14 27.87 22.24 22.13
N ASP A 15 27.30 21.04 22.05
CA ASP A 15 27.43 20.18 20.87
C ASP A 15 26.78 20.93 19.69
N ALA A 16 27.47 20.93 18.55
CA ALA A 16 26.92 21.49 17.31
C ALA A 16 25.55 20.87 17.04
N ALA A 17 24.58 21.68 16.61
CA ALA A 17 23.18 21.28 16.48
C ALA A 17 23.02 20.21 15.39
N ALA A 18 23.15 18.93 15.72
CA ALA A 18 23.06 17.86 14.75
C ALA A 18 21.64 17.69 14.20
N VAL A 19 21.51 17.26 12.94
CA VAL A 19 20.21 17.07 12.29
C VAL A 19 19.77 15.62 12.43
N GLN A 20 18.69 15.39 13.17
CA GLN A 20 18.11 14.06 13.41
C GLN A 20 17.50 13.48 12.11
N CYS A 21 17.94 12.29 11.72
CA CYS A 21 17.50 11.59 10.51
C CYS A 21 16.41 10.55 10.75
N VAL A 22 16.10 10.19 12.01
CA VAL A 22 14.98 9.29 12.34
C VAL A 22 13.75 10.03 12.86
N GLY A 23 12.54 9.64 12.43
CA GLY A 23 11.28 10.26 12.86
C GLY A 23 10.81 10.02 14.31
N THR A 24 11.26 8.94 14.96
CA THR A 24 10.99 8.64 16.38
C THR A 24 12.26 8.12 17.04
N SER A 25 12.55 8.63 18.23
CA SER A 25 13.82 8.38 18.94
C SER A 25 13.59 7.76 20.33
N ASP A 26 12.74 8.38 21.15
CA ASP A 26 12.53 8.07 22.57
C ASP A 26 11.20 7.35 22.87
N PHE A 27 10.32 7.23 21.88
CA PHE A 27 9.02 6.56 21.98
C PHE A 27 8.07 7.06 23.11
N GLU A 28 8.34 8.23 23.70
CA GLU A 28 7.57 8.82 24.80
C GLU A 28 6.14 9.25 24.38
N ASP A 29 5.94 9.47 23.09
CA ASP A 29 4.65 9.79 22.49
C ASP A 29 3.79 8.54 22.19
N GLY A 30 4.30 7.34 22.45
CA GLY A 30 3.62 6.08 22.17
C GLY A 30 3.56 5.73 20.68
N ILE A 31 4.32 6.43 19.82
CA ILE A 31 4.28 6.23 18.37
C ILE A 31 5.32 5.18 17.96
N ALA A 32 4.85 4.04 17.44
CA ALA A 32 5.71 3.00 16.89
C ALA A 32 6.40 3.41 15.59
N LYS A 33 5.68 4.08 14.70
CA LYS A 33 6.14 4.39 13.36
C LYS A 33 7.21 5.50 13.37
N PRO A 34 8.11 5.52 12.37
CA PRO A 34 8.19 4.62 11.22
C PRO A 34 8.91 3.31 11.52
N TRP A 35 9.37 3.09 12.77
CA TRP A 35 9.88 1.81 13.21
C TRP A 35 8.81 0.72 13.11
N ARG A 36 9.22 -0.49 12.77
CA ARG A 36 8.31 -1.64 12.69
C ARG A 36 9.03 -2.96 12.90
N VAL A 37 8.27 -3.93 13.42
CA VAL A 37 8.66 -5.34 13.43
C VAL A 37 8.24 -5.98 12.11
N LEU A 38 9.12 -6.78 11.52
CA LEU A 38 8.78 -7.69 10.43
C LEU A 38 9.06 -9.13 10.85
N THR A 39 8.17 -10.02 10.43
CA THR A 39 8.27 -11.45 10.66
C THR A 39 8.14 -12.17 9.32
N TYR A 40 9.05 -13.11 9.04
CA TYR A 40 8.99 -13.98 7.85
C TYR A 40 8.92 -15.45 8.26
N SER A 41 8.53 -16.31 7.31
CA SER A 41 8.41 -17.76 7.52
C SER A 41 7.47 -18.08 8.71
N VAL A 42 7.86 -18.99 9.59
CA VAL A 42 7.14 -19.37 10.82
C VAL A 42 7.65 -18.62 12.06
N ALA A 43 8.38 -17.51 11.89
CA ALA A 43 8.81 -16.68 13.02
C ALA A 43 7.67 -15.81 13.51
N ASP A 44 7.72 -15.48 14.80
CA ASP A 44 6.64 -14.78 15.47
C ASP A 44 7.18 -13.87 16.57
N ALA A 45 6.63 -12.66 16.63
CA ALA A 45 6.93 -11.67 17.65
C ALA A 45 5.71 -10.78 17.89
N SER A 46 5.51 -10.41 19.14
CA SER A 46 4.54 -9.37 19.51
C SER A 46 5.27 -8.09 19.88
N TYR A 47 4.62 -6.94 19.74
CA TYR A 47 5.20 -5.67 20.15
C TYR A 47 4.18 -4.72 20.75
N ASP A 48 4.66 -3.78 21.58
CA ASP A 48 3.95 -2.58 21.97
C ASP A 48 4.90 -1.39 22.15
N VAL A 49 4.36 -0.18 22.22
CA VAL A 49 5.13 1.02 22.53
C VAL A 49 4.56 1.62 23.80
N LYS A 50 5.29 1.45 24.90
CA LYS A 50 4.86 1.83 26.25
C LYS A 50 6.07 2.19 27.08
N ASP A 51 5.83 3.07 28.05
CA ASP A 51 6.81 3.49 29.04
C ASP A 51 8.13 4.00 28.39
N GLY A 52 8.01 4.77 27.30
CA GLY A 52 9.17 5.35 26.60
C GLY A 52 10.03 4.32 25.87
N SER A 53 9.46 3.21 25.38
CA SER A 53 10.24 2.22 24.64
C SER A 53 9.41 1.44 23.63
N TYR A 54 10.08 0.97 22.58
CA TYR A 54 9.54 -0.02 21.64
C TYR A 54 9.86 -1.42 22.17
N ASN A 55 8.84 -2.11 22.68
CA ASN A 55 8.96 -3.42 23.32
C ASN A 55 8.66 -4.52 22.31
N ILE A 56 9.60 -5.43 22.07
CA ILE A 56 9.43 -6.59 21.19
C ILE A 56 9.60 -7.85 22.01
N LYS A 57 8.57 -8.71 22.03
CA LYS A 57 8.64 -10.04 22.65
C LYS A 57 8.74 -11.12 21.57
N ILE A 58 9.80 -11.90 21.62
CA ILE A 58 10.04 -13.03 20.71
C ILE A 58 9.13 -14.21 21.10
N LEU A 59 8.29 -14.66 20.17
CA LEU A 59 7.37 -15.78 20.35
C LEU A 59 7.82 -17.04 19.60
N GLY A 60 8.55 -16.88 18.49
CA GLY A 60 9.10 -17.98 17.71
C GLY A 60 10.18 -17.51 16.73
N HIS A 61 11.20 -18.35 16.52
CA HIS A 61 12.40 -18.01 15.75
C HIS A 61 12.36 -18.40 14.26
N GLY A 62 11.21 -18.88 13.76
CA GLY A 62 11.11 -19.34 12.37
C GLY A 62 11.89 -20.62 12.10
N ASN A 63 12.03 -20.94 10.81
CA ASN A 63 12.84 -22.06 10.31
C ASN A 63 13.93 -21.61 9.34
N GLY A 64 13.94 -20.34 8.93
CA GLY A 64 14.84 -19.78 7.94
C GLY A 64 16.01 -19.04 8.59
N GLU A 65 16.18 -17.78 8.19
CA GLU A 65 17.36 -16.96 8.40
C GLU A 65 17.24 -16.04 9.64
N ARG A 66 18.32 -15.32 9.95
CA ARG A 66 18.33 -14.28 11.01
C ARG A 66 17.31 -13.16 10.76
N SER A 67 17.02 -12.91 9.49
CA SER A 67 16.12 -11.89 8.95
C SER A 67 14.66 -12.29 9.11
N ASP A 68 14.36 -13.50 9.60
CA ASP A 68 13.00 -13.95 9.92
C ASP A 68 12.33 -13.07 11.00
N LEU A 69 13.10 -12.37 11.85
CA LEU A 69 12.65 -11.35 12.80
C LEU A 69 13.50 -10.10 12.65
N GLN A 70 12.84 -8.99 12.29
CA GLN A 70 13.49 -7.70 12.10
C GLN A 70 12.81 -6.61 12.90
N PHE A 71 13.59 -5.63 13.33
CA PHE A 71 13.11 -4.32 13.77
C PHE A 71 13.78 -3.27 12.90
N ARG A 72 13.03 -2.42 12.19
CA ARG A 72 13.65 -1.47 11.25
C ARG A 72 12.93 -0.15 11.11
N HIS A 73 13.71 0.87 10.77
CA HIS A 73 13.30 2.20 10.34
C HIS A 73 13.59 2.38 8.84
N GLU A 74 12.75 3.13 8.12
CA GLU A 74 12.89 3.35 6.68
C GLU A 74 12.72 4.83 6.34
N LYS A 75 13.00 5.19 5.07
CA LYS A 75 12.98 6.57 4.53
C LYS A 75 14.07 7.46 5.12
N ILE A 76 15.26 6.90 5.31
CA ILE A 76 16.42 7.67 5.77
C ILE A 76 17.17 8.18 4.53
N HIS A 77 17.28 9.50 4.38
CA HIS A 77 18.17 10.12 3.40
C HIS A 77 19.59 10.21 3.95
N LEU A 78 20.56 9.66 3.21
CA LEU A 78 21.99 9.83 3.47
C LEU A 78 22.63 10.54 2.27
N GLU A 79 23.43 11.55 2.54
CA GLU A 79 24.23 12.26 1.54
C GLU A 79 25.69 11.77 1.52
N GLU A 80 26.26 11.58 0.33
CA GLU A 80 27.67 11.25 0.15
C GLU A 80 28.59 12.28 0.84
N GLY A 81 29.60 11.78 1.56
CA GLY A 81 30.59 12.60 2.25
C GLY A 81 30.12 13.22 3.56
N HIS A 82 28.83 13.14 3.90
CA HIS A 82 28.34 13.58 5.21
C HIS A 82 28.71 12.57 6.31
N THR A 83 28.97 13.09 7.50
CA THR A 83 29.25 12.31 8.71
C THR A 83 27.99 12.20 9.57
N TYR A 84 27.79 11.00 10.14
CA TYR A 84 26.65 10.66 10.97
C TYR A 84 27.10 10.08 12.32
N LYS A 85 26.45 10.51 13.39
CA LYS A 85 26.53 9.87 14.71
C LYS A 85 25.36 8.92 14.87
N VAL A 86 25.64 7.70 15.31
CA VAL A 86 24.62 6.68 15.62
C VAL A 86 24.62 6.45 17.12
N HIS A 87 23.45 6.48 17.73
CA HIS A 87 23.23 6.10 19.12
C HIS A 87 21.97 5.24 19.24
N TRP A 88 22.01 4.20 20.05
CA TRP A 88 20.81 3.42 20.37
C TRP A 88 20.99 2.68 21.69
N GLU A 89 19.88 2.51 22.40
CA GLU A 89 19.82 1.75 23.64
C GLU A 89 18.90 0.54 23.49
N LEU A 90 19.25 -0.53 24.20
CA LEU A 90 18.47 -1.75 24.24
C LEU A 90 18.51 -2.37 25.64
N GLU A 91 17.34 -2.48 26.27
CA GLU A 91 17.18 -3.32 27.45
C GLU A 91 16.66 -4.72 27.06
N SER A 92 17.39 -5.76 27.41
CA SER A 92 17.03 -7.15 27.10
C SER A 92 16.78 -7.97 28.36
N THR A 93 15.76 -8.83 28.36
CA THR A 93 15.51 -9.75 29.49
C THR A 93 16.47 -10.93 29.53
N GLU A 94 17.12 -11.27 28.42
CA GLU A 94 18.10 -12.37 28.31
C GLU A 94 19.28 -11.95 27.43
N GLU A 95 20.40 -12.67 27.53
CA GLU A 95 21.54 -12.44 26.63
C GLU A 95 21.27 -13.02 25.24
N GLY A 96 21.94 -12.46 24.23
CA GLY A 96 21.89 -12.96 22.85
C GLY A 96 22.73 -12.11 21.90
N GLU A 97 22.54 -12.31 20.61
CA GLU A 97 23.19 -11.52 19.57
C GLU A 97 22.17 -10.91 18.61
N LEU A 98 22.52 -9.72 18.10
CA LEU A 98 21.80 -9.06 17.01
C LEU A 98 22.77 -8.55 15.96
N ASP A 99 22.26 -8.36 14.76
CA ASP A 99 22.95 -7.59 13.71
C ASP A 99 22.17 -6.34 13.43
N THR A 100 22.89 -5.23 13.27
CA THR A 100 22.29 -3.96 12.91
C THR A 100 23.05 -3.35 11.75
N TYR A 101 22.34 -2.75 10.82
CA TYR A 101 22.91 -2.15 9.62
C TYR A 101 22.15 -0.92 9.21
N ILE A 102 22.84 -0.04 8.48
CA ILE A 102 22.22 0.97 7.64
C ILE A 102 22.60 0.65 6.21
N ASP A 103 21.62 0.45 5.35
CA ASP A 103 21.85 0.13 3.93
C ASP A 103 20.70 0.63 3.04
N SER A 104 20.89 0.56 1.73
CA SER A 104 19.82 0.76 0.76
C SER A 104 18.74 -0.30 0.96
N LEU A 105 17.47 0.12 1.02
CA LEU A 105 16.31 -0.78 1.06
C LEU A 105 16.34 -1.85 -0.06
N TYR A 106 16.95 -1.52 -1.19
CA TYR A 106 16.85 -2.27 -2.44
C TYR A 106 17.97 -3.29 -2.66
N ASP A 107 19.06 -3.23 -1.89
CA ASP A 107 20.13 -4.25 -1.91
C ASP A 107 19.86 -5.41 -0.94
N MET A 108 18.67 -5.44 -0.31
CA MET A 108 18.26 -6.48 0.64
C MET A 108 17.73 -7.77 -0.02
N THR A 109 17.81 -7.92 -1.35
CA THR A 109 17.08 -8.97 -2.10
C THR A 109 17.80 -10.31 -2.23
N ASP A 110 18.98 -10.51 -1.64
CA ASP A 110 19.65 -11.82 -1.67
C ASP A 110 20.16 -12.20 -0.28
N ASP A 111 19.52 -13.22 0.31
CA ASP A 111 19.81 -13.84 1.61
C ASP A 111 21.22 -14.49 1.71
N ASP A 112 22.13 -14.28 0.76
CA ASP A 112 23.45 -14.92 0.83
C ASP A 112 24.66 -14.15 0.26
N PHE A 113 24.53 -12.99 -0.42
CA PHE A 113 25.72 -12.36 -1.02
C PHE A 113 25.67 -10.83 -1.17
N VAL A 114 25.91 -10.09 -0.08
CA VAL A 114 26.67 -8.81 -0.18
C VAL A 114 28.08 -9.06 0.37
N TYR A 115 28.78 -10.02 -0.23
CA TYR A 115 30.23 -10.15 -0.08
C TYR A 115 30.87 -9.15 -1.03
N ASP A 116 31.56 -8.14 -0.49
CA ASP A 116 32.59 -7.38 -1.22
C ASP A 116 32.12 -6.42 -2.33
N SER A 117 30.94 -5.79 -2.21
CA SER A 117 30.55 -4.73 -3.16
C SER A 117 31.22 -3.37 -2.89
N GLY A 118 31.89 -3.18 -1.76
CA GLY A 118 32.41 -1.86 -1.36
C GLY A 118 31.32 -0.85 -0.99
N ASP A 119 30.05 -1.29 -0.96
CA ASP A 119 28.84 -0.47 -0.81
C ASP A 119 28.26 -0.42 0.61
N LEU A 120 28.78 -1.23 1.55
CA LEU A 120 28.31 -1.25 2.95
C LEU A 120 28.46 0.15 3.57
N ILE A 121 27.33 0.76 3.96
CA ILE A 121 27.30 2.09 4.57
C ILE A 121 27.72 2.02 6.03
N TRP A 122 27.03 1.21 6.84
CA TRP A 122 27.32 1.05 8.27
C TRP A 122 26.74 -0.27 8.81
N ARG A 123 27.43 -0.96 9.73
CA ARG A 123 26.95 -2.20 10.34
C ARG A 123 27.59 -2.51 11.70
N ASN A 124 26.82 -3.04 12.64
CA ASN A 124 27.25 -3.56 13.94
C ASN A 124 28.10 -2.59 14.78
N ASN A 125 27.79 -1.29 14.71
CA ASN A 125 28.56 -0.23 15.35
C ASN A 125 30.04 -0.17 14.91
N LYS A 126 30.34 -0.67 13.70
CA LYS A 126 31.66 -0.62 13.07
C LYS A 126 31.54 0.06 11.71
N ASP A 127 32.58 0.79 11.36
CA ASP A 127 32.70 1.58 10.13
C ASP A 127 33.63 0.93 9.08
N SER A 128 34.29 -0.18 9.43
CA SER A 128 35.22 -0.91 8.56
C SER A 128 34.99 -2.42 8.50
N PHE A 129 35.30 -2.98 7.33
CA PHE A 129 35.49 -4.42 7.15
C PHE A 129 36.89 -4.84 7.65
N PRO A 130 37.05 -6.03 8.28
CA PRO A 130 36.05 -7.07 8.49
C PRO A 130 35.23 -6.94 9.79
N GLU A 131 35.53 -5.96 10.66
CA GLU A 131 34.95 -5.86 11.99
C GLU A 131 33.42 -5.72 11.96
N ALA A 132 32.88 -5.06 10.93
CA ALA A 132 31.45 -4.92 10.65
C ALA A 132 30.66 -6.24 10.58
N TRP A 133 31.33 -7.38 10.37
CA TRP A 133 30.69 -8.69 10.34
C TRP A 133 30.65 -9.40 11.70
N THR A 134 31.20 -8.76 12.74
CA THR A 134 31.04 -9.25 14.11
C THR A 134 29.71 -8.75 14.64
N VAL A 135 28.77 -9.68 14.86
CA VAL A 135 27.45 -9.38 15.45
C VAL A 135 27.59 -8.69 16.81
N VAL A 136 26.60 -7.89 17.17
CA VAL A 136 26.57 -7.18 18.45
C VAL A 136 26.12 -8.15 19.54
N LYS A 137 26.95 -8.33 20.57
CA LYS A 137 26.56 -9.03 21.79
C LYS A 137 25.62 -8.14 22.60
N ILE A 138 24.47 -8.68 23.00
CA ILE A 138 23.53 -8.05 23.90
C ILE A 138 23.59 -8.76 25.25
N GLU A 139 23.94 -8.02 26.28
CA GLU A 139 23.90 -8.50 27.65
C GLU A 139 22.47 -8.43 28.18
N LYS A 140 22.14 -9.31 29.13
CA LYS A 140 20.92 -9.17 29.92
C LYS A 140 20.95 -7.86 30.70
N GLY A 141 19.87 -7.09 30.62
CA GLY A 141 19.76 -5.74 31.18
C GLY A 141 20.01 -4.66 30.13
N LYS A 142 20.50 -3.50 30.57
CA LYS A 142 20.68 -2.32 29.72
C LYS A 142 21.96 -2.39 28.89
N ASN A 143 21.84 -2.05 27.62
CA ASN A 143 22.92 -1.91 26.66
C ASN A 143 22.82 -0.54 25.99
N SER A 144 23.97 0.08 25.71
CA SER A 144 24.07 1.38 25.05
C SER A 144 25.20 1.32 24.03
N PHE A 145 24.95 1.91 22.86
CA PHE A 145 25.84 1.79 21.73
C PHE A 145 26.00 3.11 21.01
N ASP A 146 27.25 3.44 20.70
CA ASP A 146 27.62 4.65 19.96
C ASP A 146 28.53 4.30 18.79
N SER A 147 28.32 4.97 17.67
CA SER A 147 29.16 4.85 16.49
C SER A 147 29.18 6.14 15.68
N THR A 148 30.13 6.25 14.76
CA THR A 148 30.21 7.36 13.82
C THR A 148 30.70 6.83 12.49
N PHE A 149 30.11 7.29 11.39
CA PHE A 149 30.55 6.92 10.04
C PHE A 149 30.38 8.09 9.07
N THR A 150 31.07 8.01 7.93
CA THR A 150 30.88 8.93 6.80
C THR A 150 30.27 8.15 5.66
N ALA A 151 29.13 8.60 5.14
CA ALA A 151 28.46 7.94 4.03
C ALA A 151 29.32 8.03 2.76
N LYS A 152 29.48 6.91 2.06
CA LYS A 152 30.32 6.81 0.85
C LYS A 152 29.55 7.05 -0.44
N LYS A 153 28.23 7.13 -0.37
CA LYS A 153 27.31 7.41 -1.48
C LYS A 153 26.03 8.04 -0.94
N THR A 154 25.32 8.77 -1.80
CA THR A 154 23.99 9.28 -1.51
C THR A 154 22.96 8.16 -1.65
N ILE A 155 22.06 8.03 -0.68
CA ILE A 155 20.96 7.06 -0.64
C ILE A 155 19.69 7.78 -0.17
N ASP A 156 18.67 7.83 -1.04
CA ASP A 156 17.42 8.52 -0.73
C ASP A 156 16.48 7.70 0.19
N ASP A 157 16.55 6.36 0.10
CA ASP A 157 15.70 5.41 0.82
C ASP A 157 16.53 4.38 1.60
N ALA A 158 17.34 4.83 2.56
CA ALA A 158 18.06 3.92 3.44
C ALA A 158 17.15 3.33 4.53
N VAL A 159 17.53 2.14 4.99
CA VAL A 159 16.93 1.39 6.09
C VAL A 159 17.93 1.29 7.21
N TRP A 160 17.48 1.52 8.45
CA TRP A 160 18.22 1.10 9.64
C TRP A 160 17.55 -0.12 10.23
N GLY A 161 18.17 -1.29 10.07
CA GLY A 161 17.63 -2.58 10.46
C GLY A 161 18.33 -3.20 11.67
N PHE A 162 17.60 -4.08 12.35
CA PHE A 162 18.06 -4.98 13.41
C PHE A 162 17.51 -6.37 13.15
N GLU A 163 18.36 -7.39 13.09
CA GLU A 163 17.99 -8.79 12.79
C GLU A 163 18.43 -9.73 13.92
N PHE A 164 17.47 -10.47 14.46
CA PHE A 164 17.66 -11.18 15.73
C PHE A 164 16.86 -12.50 15.84
N ALA A 165 16.36 -13.06 14.74
CA ALA A 165 15.66 -14.35 14.83
C ALA A 165 16.57 -15.48 15.29
N ARG A 166 17.82 -15.52 14.82
CA ARG A 166 18.72 -16.67 14.99
C ARG A 166 20.16 -16.22 15.04
N SER A 167 21.02 -17.12 15.52
CA SER A 167 22.46 -16.91 15.48
C SER A 167 22.96 -16.87 14.05
N TRP A 168 23.94 -16.01 13.83
CA TRP A 168 24.70 -16.02 12.60
C TRP A 168 25.50 -17.32 12.45
N LYS A 169 25.75 -17.78 11.22
CA LYS A 169 26.61 -18.97 10.97
C LYS A 169 28.03 -18.80 11.50
N TYR A 170 28.47 -17.55 11.69
CA TYR A 170 29.73 -17.17 12.35
C TYR A 170 29.51 -16.43 13.69
N GLY A 171 28.28 -16.46 14.20
CA GLY A 171 27.87 -15.87 15.48
C GLY A 171 28.59 -16.52 16.65
N GLN A 172 28.83 -15.73 17.70
CA GLN A 172 29.68 -16.13 18.81
C GLN A 172 28.93 -16.13 20.15
N PHE A 173 27.73 -15.57 20.22
CA PHE A 173 27.04 -15.30 21.48
C PHE A 173 25.69 -16.00 21.62
N GLY A 174 25.15 -16.57 20.53
CA GLY A 174 23.92 -17.35 20.58
C GLY A 174 22.66 -16.50 20.35
N ALA A 175 21.62 -17.11 19.81
CA ALA A 175 20.34 -16.45 19.58
C ALA A 175 19.66 -16.14 20.91
N PHE A 176 18.83 -15.10 20.93
CA PHE A 176 17.95 -14.85 22.07
C PHE A 176 17.05 -16.08 22.31
N PRO A 177 16.78 -16.45 23.57
CA PRO A 177 15.74 -17.43 23.88
C PRO A 177 14.35 -16.95 23.47
N THR A 178 13.42 -17.88 23.24
CA THR A 178 11.98 -17.57 23.16
C THR A 178 11.52 -16.92 24.48
N ASP A 179 10.51 -16.06 24.38
CA ASP A 179 10.01 -15.17 25.45
C ASP A 179 10.95 -14.02 25.85
N THR A 180 12.10 -13.85 25.20
CA THR A 180 12.94 -12.65 25.39
C THR A 180 12.18 -11.39 24.99
N VAL A 181 12.26 -10.35 25.83
CA VAL A 181 11.76 -9.01 25.55
C VAL A 181 12.94 -8.08 25.30
N LEU A 182 12.92 -7.44 24.13
CA LEU A 182 13.86 -6.42 23.68
C LEU A 182 13.16 -5.06 23.73
N LYS A 183 13.70 -4.12 24.51
CA LYS A 183 13.15 -2.76 24.64
C LYS A 183 14.12 -1.75 24.03
N PHE A 184 13.76 -1.25 22.86
CA PHE A 184 14.54 -0.23 22.16
C PHE A 184 14.12 1.16 22.62
N ASP A 185 15.10 2.03 22.85
CA ASP A 185 14.92 3.42 23.27
C ASP A 185 16.13 4.25 22.81
N ASN A 186 16.00 5.59 22.85
CA ASN A 186 17.04 6.56 22.54
C ASN A 186 17.70 6.31 21.17
N MET A 187 16.88 6.00 20.17
CA MET A 187 17.34 5.72 18.81
C MET A 187 17.70 7.02 18.10
N SER A 188 18.97 7.23 17.77
CA SER A 188 19.44 8.45 17.12
C SER A 188 20.36 8.16 15.93
N LEU A 189 20.09 8.84 14.82
CA LEU A 189 20.97 8.92 13.66
C LEU A 189 21.08 10.38 13.26
N GLU A 190 22.19 11.02 13.59
CA GLU A 190 22.35 12.46 13.49
C GLU A 190 23.37 12.82 12.42
N CYS A 191 22.96 13.57 11.39
CA CYS A 191 23.88 14.17 10.43
C CYS A 191 24.58 15.38 11.06
N VAL A 192 25.84 15.22 11.43
CA VAL A 192 26.63 16.32 12.01
C VAL A 192 27.06 17.33 10.95
N THR A 193 27.29 16.90 9.71
CA THR A 193 27.66 17.79 8.60
C THR A 193 26.56 18.80 8.29
N CYS A 194 25.29 18.35 8.22
CA CYS A 194 24.15 19.26 8.10
C CYS A 194 23.96 20.12 9.36
N GLY A 195 24.30 19.61 10.54
CA GLY A 195 24.21 20.36 11.78
C GLY A 195 25.18 21.54 11.91
N GLU A 196 26.30 21.49 11.18
CA GLU A 196 27.25 22.60 11.07
C GLU A 196 26.81 23.65 10.03
N CYS A 197 25.78 23.35 9.23
CA CYS A 197 25.28 24.27 8.21
C CYS A 197 24.44 25.39 8.84
N THR A 198 24.78 26.63 8.49
CA THR A 198 24.01 27.83 8.87
C THR A 198 23.00 28.26 7.81
N ASP A 199 23.07 27.62 6.64
CA ASP A 199 22.23 27.86 5.47
C ASP A 199 21.21 26.73 5.35
N SER A 200 19.94 27.01 5.63
CA SER A 200 18.88 25.99 5.66
C SER A 200 18.68 25.30 4.32
N ASP A 201 18.98 25.98 3.21
CA ASP A 201 18.81 25.43 1.86
C ASP A 201 19.88 24.37 1.53
N LYS A 202 20.90 24.23 2.38
CA LYS A 202 21.97 23.21 2.27
C LYS A 202 21.79 22.03 3.22
N ILE A 203 20.75 22.05 4.05
CA ILE A 203 20.40 20.91 4.90
C ILE A 203 19.65 19.92 4.01
N THR A 204 20.36 18.90 3.52
CA THR A 204 19.80 17.86 2.66
C THR A 204 19.36 16.62 3.43
N CYS A 205 19.92 16.41 4.63
CA CYS A 205 19.58 15.30 5.51
C CYS A 205 18.53 15.69 6.55
N GLY A 206 18.05 14.70 7.29
CA GLY A 206 17.12 14.88 8.38
C GLY A 206 15.73 14.34 8.08
N TRP A 207 15.00 14.00 9.13
CA TRP A 207 13.63 13.57 9.00
C TRP A 207 12.73 14.73 8.60
N ASP A 208 11.85 14.52 7.63
CA ASP A 208 10.84 15.51 7.24
C ASP A 208 9.90 15.77 8.42
N LYS A 209 9.96 16.99 8.96
CA LYS A 209 9.14 17.40 10.11
C LYS A 209 7.66 17.46 9.78
N GLU A 210 7.29 17.50 8.50
CA GLU A 210 5.90 17.45 8.05
C GLU A 210 5.38 16.01 7.90
N ASP A 211 6.24 14.98 7.97
CA ASP A 211 5.83 13.58 7.98
C ASP A 211 5.23 13.25 9.37
N GLU A 212 3.90 13.00 9.40
CA GLU A 212 3.16 12.62 10.60
C GLU A 212 3.40 11.16 11.02
N LEU A 213 4.48 10.53 10.52
CA LEU A 213 4.94 9.18 10.86
C LEU A 213 3.93 8.10 10.48
N GLY A 214 3.05 8.40 9.52
CA GLY A 214 1.89 7.55 9.22
C GLY A 214 0.87 7.45 10.35
N VAL A 215 0.95 8.28 11.40
CA VAL A 215 -0.10 8.39 12.42
C VAL A 215 -1.23 9.22 11.84
N VAL A 216 -2.30 8.53 11.43
CA VAL A 216 -3.49 9.18 10.89
C VAL A 216 -4.33 9.73 12.04
N ASN A 217 -4.14 11.00 12.37
CA ASN A 217 -5.05 11.73 13.24
C ASN A 217 -6.15 12.39 12.39
N PRO A 218 -7.44 12.06 12.61
CA PRO A 218 -8.51 12.75 11.92
C PRO A 218 -8.42 14.26 12.19
N ARG A 219 -8.38 15.07 11.12
CA ARG A 219 -8.42 16.53 11.23
C ARG A 219 -9.74 17.03 11.82
N SER A 220 -10.76 16.20 11.78
CA SER A 220 -12.10 16.47 12.28
C SER A 220 -12.68 15.22 12.94
N ASP A 221 -13.37 15.43 14.05
CA ASP A 221 -14.23 14.45 14.70
C ASP A 221 -15.64 14.45 14.09
N VAL A 222 -15.96 15.42 13.22
CA VAL A 222 -17.20 15.45 12.42
C VAL A 222 -16.98 14.74 11.08
N ARG A 223 -17.29 13.44 11.07
CA ARG A 223 -17.07 12.51 9.95
C ARG A 223 -18.28 12.44 9.02
N LEU A 224 -18.06 12.71 7.74
CA LEU A 224 -19.11 12.82 6.73
C LEU A 224 -18.63 12.36 5.35
N ASN A 225 -19.55 12.29 4.38
CA ASN A 225 -19.19 12.12 2.99
C ASN A 225 -18.53 13.40 2.46
N GLN A 226 -17.21 13.37 2.26
CA GLN A 226 -16.43 14.56 1.87
C GLN A 226 -16.75 15.09 0.46
N LEU A 227 -17.36 14.28 -0.42
CA LEU A 227 -17.94 14.80 -1.66
C LEU A 227 -19.25 15.53 -1.39
N GLY A 228 -20.10 14.89 -0.59
CA GLY A 228 -21.33 15.45 -0.04
C GLY A 228 -22.58 14.64 -0.35
N TYR A 229 -23.71 15.32 -0.57
CA TYR A 229 -25.05 14.70 -0.58
C TYR A 229 -25.97 15.24 -1.68
N TYR A 230 -26.94 14.43 -2.12
CA TYR A 230 -27.99 14.92 -3.00
C TYR A 230 -28.97 15.84 -2.24
N PRO A 231 -29.57 16.86 -2.89
CA PRO A 231 -30.45 17.83 -2.22
C PRO A 231 -31.54 17.21 -1.35
N TYR A 232 -32.19 16.15 -1.81
CA TYR A 232 -33.34 15.54 -1.13
C TYR A 232 -33.05 14.15 -0.54
N SER A 233 -31.77 13.75 -0.43
CA SER A 233 -31.41 12.52 0.27
C SER A 233 -31.37 12.73 1.79
N VAL A 234 -31.38 11.62 2.53
CA VAL A 234 -30.93 11.60 3.93
C VAL A 234 -29.47 12.05 3.98
N LYS A 235 -29.13 12.89 4.96
CA LYS A 235 -27.78 13.44 5.16
C LYS A 235 -27.40 13.34 6.62
N ARG A 236 -26.37 12.55 6.90
CA ARG A 236 -25.89 12.31 8.25
C ARG A 236 -24.37 12.38 8.32
N ALA A 237 -23.89 12.94 9.42
CA ALA A 237 -22.50 12.89 9.85
C ALA A 237 -22.43 12.21 11.21
N ALA A 238 -21.27 11.66 11.55
CA ALA A 238 -20.96 11.18 12.89
C ALA A 238 -20.06 12.19 13.59
N TYR A 239 -20.37 12.55 14.83
CA TYR A 239 -19.43 13.20 15.73
C TYR A 239 -18.82 12.12 16.63
N ALA A 240 -17.55 11.80 16.41
CA ALA A 240 -16.86 10.69 17.06
C ALA A 240 -15.75 11.22 17.97
N THR A 241 -15.88 10.99 19.28
CA THR A 241 -14.96 11.52 20.30
C THR A 241 -14.45 10.41 21.21
N SER A 242 -13.24 10.58 21.75
CA SER A 242 -12.63 9.64 22.70
C SER A 242 -13.31 9.58 24.07
N THR A 243 -14.19 10.54 24.38
CA THR A 243 -14.93 10.62 25.64
C THR A 243 -16.42 10.70 25.37
N GLU A 244 -17.22 10.16 26.30
CA GLU A 244 -18.67 10.26 26.22
C GLU A 244 -19.11 11.72 26.36
N LYS A 245 -19.99 12.15 25.45
CA LYS A 245 -20.56 13.49 25.43
C LYS A 245 -22.08 13.38 25.44
N LYS A 246 -22.75 14.32 26.12
CA LYS A 246 -24.20 14.47 26.00
C LYS A 246 -24.55 15.02 24.61
N SER A 247 -25.85 15.04 24.30
CA SER A 247 -26.36 15.72 23.11
C SER A 247 -25.86 17.18 23.06
N MET A 248 -25.22 17.55 21.96
CA MET A 248 -24.58 18.84 21.71
C MET A 248 -25.39 19.62 20.67
N ASP A 249 -25.32 20.96 20.73
CA ASP A 249 -25.81 21.79 19.64
C ASP A 249 -24.85 21.72 18.45
N PHE A 250 -25.37 21.84 17.22
CA PHE A 250 -24.55 21.98 16.02
C PHE A 250 -25.20 22.96 15.02
N GLN A 251 -24.37 23.48 14.12
CA GLN A 251 -24.75 24.37 13.03
C GLN A 251 -24.27 23.81 11.69
N VAL A 252 -25.03 24.04 10.63
CA VAL A 252 -24.55 23.92 9.24
C VAL A 252 -24.31 25.34 8.73
N LEU A 253 -23.11 25.59 8.22
CA LEU A 253 -22.68 26.88 7.74
C LEU A 253 -22.50 26.82 6.21
N ASP A 254 -22.97 27.85 5.50
CA ASP A 254 -22.67 28.02 4.08
C ASP A 254 -21.20 28.41 3.83
N GLU A 255 -20.78 28.48 2.57
CA GLU A 255 -19.42 28.90 2.15
C GLU A 255 -19.00 30.29 2.66
N LYS A 256 -19.96 31.16 3.03
CA LYS A 256 -19.71 32.49 3.59
C LYS A 256 -19.68 32.49 5.12
N GLY A 257 -19.87 31.33 5.75
CA GLY A 257 -19.94 31.15 7.19
C GLY A 257 -21.29 31.52 7.81
N ASN A 258 -22.35 31.73 7.02
CA ASN A 258 -23.68 31.99 7.56
C ASN A 258 -24.33 30.69 8.03
N GLU A 259 -24.96 30.72 9.20
CA GLU A 259 -25.80 29.63 9.66
C GLU A 259 -27.01 29.45 8.74
N VAL A 260 -27.14 28.27 8.15
CA VAL A 260 -28.29 27.88 7.33
C VAL A 260 -29.19 26.86 8.02
N TYR A 261 -28.68 26.22 9.09
CA TYR A 261 -29.41 25.25 9.89
C TYR A 261 -28.78 25.10 11.28
N LYS A 262 -29.62 24.84 12.28
CA LYS A 262 -29.22 24.50 13.65
C LYS A 262 -29.94 23.23 14.09
N GLY A 263 -29.22 22.34 14.76
CA GLY A 263 -29.77 21.10 15.30
C GLY A 263 -29.11 20.65 16.60
N LYS A 264 -29.51 19.46 17.05
CA LYS A 264 -28.89 18.76 18.18
C LYS A 264 -28.40 17.38 17.74
N THR A 265 -27.23 17.00 18.20
CA THR A 265 -26.67 15.66 17.96
C THR A 265 -27.46 14.61 18.73
N GLN A 266 -27.50 13.39 18.22
CA GLN A 266 -28.17 12.24 18.85
C GLN A 266 -27.11 11.24 19.32
N PRO A 267 -26.87 11.10 20.64
CA PRO A 267 -25.90 10.13 21.16
C PRO A 267 -26.26 8.69 20.75
N LEU A 268 -25.29 7.95 20.22
CA LEU A 268 -25.40 6.50 19.98
C LEU A 268 -24.72 5.69 21.08
N GLY A 269 -23.74 6.27 21.77
CA GLY A 269 -22.91 5.59 22.77
C GLY A 269 -21.57 5.17 22.18
N PHE A 270 -20.91 4.22 22.86
CA PHE A 270 -19.62 3.70 22.46
C PHE A 270 -19.77 2.72 21.28
N ASP A 271 -19.05 2.98 20.19
CA ASP A 271 -18.89 2.08 19.07
C ASP A 271 -17.64 1.22 19.30
N THR A 272 -17.84 -0.10 19.39
CA THR A 272 -16.75 -1.04 19.70
C THR A 272 -15.80 -1.27 18.53
N GLU A 273 -16.22 -1.02 17.29
CA GLU A 273 -15.36 -1.17 16.11
C GLU A 273 -14.48 0.07 15.90
N ALA A 274 -15.02 1.25 16.20
CA ALA A 274 -14.29 2.52 16.14
C ALA A 274 -13.50 2.85 17.43
N GLU A 275 -13.81 2.17 18.55
CA GLU A 275 -13.31 2.48 19.89
C GLU A 275 -13.58 3.93 20.35
N GLU A 276 -14.71 4.49 19.93
CA GLU A 276 -15.07 5.89 20.14
C GLU A 276 -16.53 6.07 20.54
N TYR A 277 -16.84 7.19 21.19
CA TYR A 277 -18.22 7.59 21.44
C TYR A 277 -18.78 8.36 20.26
N CYS A 278 -19.85 7.84 19.68
CA CYS A 278 -20.44 8.39 18.46
C CYS A 278 -21.76 9.11 18.75
N GLN A 279 -21.99 10.21 18.03
CA GLN A 279 -23.27 10.88 17.95
C GLN A 279 -23.66 11.13 16.49
N ILE A 280 -24.94 11.02 16.16
CA ILE A 280 -25.44 11.35 14.83
C ILE A 280 -25.80 12.82 14.72
N ILE A 281 -25.33 13.44 13.64
CA ILE A 281 -25.74 14.76 13.19
C ILE A 281 -26.65 14.55 11.97
N ASP A 282 -27.95 14.81 12.10
CA ASP A 282 -28.90 14.75 10.98
C ASP A 282 -29.21 16.16 10.48
N PHE A 283 -28.81 16.43 9.24
CA PHE A 283 -28.99 17.72 8.56
C PHE A 283 -29.74 17.53 7.24
N SER A 284 -30.59 16.50 7.17
CA SER A 284 -31.36 16.16 5.97
C SER A 284 -32.24 17.32 5.48
N GLU A 285 -32.66 18.23 6.37
CA GLU A 285 -33.46 19.42 6.05
C GLU A 285 -32.71 20.45 5.20
N VAL A 286 -31.37 20.43 5.18
CA VAL A 286 -30.58 21.29 4.30
C VAL A 286 -30.67 20.74 2.88
N THR A 287 -31.41 21.42 2.01
CA THR A 287 -31.67 20.99 0.63
C THR A 287 -31.13 21.98 -0.40
N ALA A 288 -30.79 23.20 0.01
CA ALA A 288 -30.21 24.20 -0.88
C ALA A 288 -28.87 23.70 -1.43
N GLN A 289 -28.69 23.83 -2.75
CA GLN A 289 -27.43 23.43 -3.36
C GLN A 289 -26.33 24.43 -3.01
N GLY A 290 -25.14 23.93 -2.70
CA GLY A 290 -24.03 24.77 -2.26
C GLY A 290 -22.94 23.96 -1.54
N LYS A 291 -21.93 24.68 -1.06
CA LYS A 291 -20.85 24.16 -0.22
C LYS A 291 -21.11 24.51 1.23
N TYR A 292 -20.78 23.58 2.12
CA TYR A 292 -21.11 23.68 3.54
C TYR A 292 -20.02 23.10 4.43
N THR A 293 -20.06 23.53 5.70
CA THR A 293 -19.37 22.88 6.82
C THR A 293 -20.36 22.66 7.97
N ILE A 294 -20.05 21.70 8.85
CA ILE A 294 -20.78 21.46 10.10
C ILE A 294 -19.87 21.89 11.26
N ARG A 295 -20.44 22.63 12.22
CA ARG A 295 -19.76 23.02 13.47
C ARG A 295 -20.54 22.48 14.66
N VAL A 296 -19.91 21.68 15.51
CA VAL A 296 -20.45 21.23 16.80
C VAL A 296 -20.04 22.21 17.90
N ASP A 297 -20.89 22.43 18.90
CA ASP A 297 -20.62 23.30 20.06
C ASP A 297 -19.64 22.65 21.05
N ASP A 298 -18.42 22.37 20.60
CA ASP A 298 -17.35 21.74 21.39
C ASP A 298 -16.01 22.43 21.08
N ALA A 299 -15.96 23.76 21.25
CA ALA A 299 -14.83 24.61 20.83
C ALA A 299 -13.48 24.24 21.47
N GLU A 300 -13.51 23.55 22.61
CA GLU A 300 -12.32 23.04 23.30
C GLU A 300 -11.75 21.76 22.64
N ASN A 301 -12.54 21.09 21.79
CA ASN A 301 -12.09 19.89 21.06
C ASN A 301 -11.15 20.28 19.92
N THR A 302 -9.89 20.51 20.29
CA THR A 302 -8.80 20.86 19.39
C THR A 302 -7.66 19.86 19.54
N TYR A 303 -6.87 19.71 18.49
CA TYR A 303 -5.66 18.88 18.51
C TYR A 303 -4.50 19.63 17.89
N THR A 304 -3.39 19.71 18.60
CA THR A 304 -2.11 20.20 18.08
C THR A 304 -1.14 19.03 17.98
N ASN A 305 -0.71 18.73 16.76
CA ASN A 305 0.36 17.78 16.55
C ASN A 305 1.67 18.38 17.10
N LYS A 306 2.26 17.74 18.11
CA LYS A 306 3.46 18.25 18.79
C LYS A 306 4.71 18.28 17.89
N LYS A 307 4.76 17.43 16.85
CA LYS A 307 5.90 17.35 15.93
C LYS A 307 5.78 18.38 14.79
N THR A 308 4.62 18.46 14.16
CA THR A 308 4.39 19.39 13.03
C THR A 308 3.97 20.79 13.46
N GLY A 309 3.48 20.95 14.70
CA GLY A 309 2.86 22.19 15.19
C GLY A 309 1.47 22.50 14.60
N ARG A 310 0.98 21.67 13.67
CA ARG A 310 -0.33 21.85 13.03
C ARG A 310 -1.44 21.67 14.05
N SER A 311 -2.38 22.61 14.06
CA SER A 311 -3.54 22.60 14.96
C SER A 311 -4.83 22.45 14.17
N TYR A 312 -5.74 21.65 14.70
CA TYR A 312 -7.01 21.31 14.07
C TYR A 312 -8.18 21.55 15.03
N GLU A 313 -9.20 22.24 14.55
CA GLU A 313 -10.49 22.40 15.23
C GLU A 313 -11.35 21.16 14.95
N LYS A 314 -11.25 20.14 15.81
CA LYS A 314 -11.86 18.83 15.54
C LYS A 314 -13.39 18.88 15.53
N PHE A 315 -13.99 19.90 16.13
CA PHE A 315 -15.44 20.13 16.13
C PHE A 315 -15.99 20.72 14.82
N ILE A 316 -15.16 20.97 13.80
CA ILE A 316 -15.57 21.47 12.48
C ILE A 316 -15.32 20.40 11.43
N SER A 317 -16.31 20.12 10.59
CA SER A 317 -16.18 19.15 9.49
C SER A 317 -15.28 19.65 8.35
N HIS A 318 -14.85 18.74 7.49
CA HIS A 318 -14.42 19.10 6.14
C HIS A 318 -15.55 19.79 5.37
N GLU A 319 -15.19 20.60 4.37
CA GLU A 319 -16.15 21.12 3.39
C GLU A 319 -16.80 19.97 2.63
N PHE A 320 -18.09 20.07 2.34
CA PHE A 320 -18.83 19.13 1.49
C PHE A 320 -19.86 19.86 0.62
N THR A 321 -20.31 19.21 -0.46
CA THR A 321 -21.26 19.81 -1.41
C THR A 321 -22.64 19.17 -1.33
N ILE A 322 -23.71 19.98 -1.27
CA ILE A 322 -25.06 19.50 -1.57
C ILE A 322 -25.37 19.84 -3.02
N GLY A 323 -25.62 18.83 -3.86
CA GLY A 323 -25.78 19.04 -5.30
C GLY A 323 -26.19 17.81 -6.10
N ASN A 324 -26.69 18.02 -7.32
CA ASN A 324 -27.16 16.93 -8.18
C ASN A 324 -26.06 16.19 -8.96
N ASN A 325 -24.84 16.73 -9.02
CA ASN A 325 -23.76 16.21 -9.87
C ASN A 325 -22.49 15.82 -9.09
N ILE A 326 -22.58 15.69 -7.78
CA ILE A 326 -21.41 15.53 -6.89
C ILE A 326 -20.64 14.21 -7.07
N TYR A 327 -21.27 13.17 -7.62
CA TYR A 327 -20.64 11.88 -7.88
C TYR A 327 -20.31 11.65 -9.37
N LYS A 328 -20.45 12.68 -10.22
CA LYS A 328 -20.25 12.52 -11.65
C LYS A 328 -18.81 12.09 -11.98
N SER A 329 -17.82 12.71 -11.33
CA SER A 329 -16.40 12.38 -11.53
C SER A 329 -16.05 11.00 -10.99
N VAL A 330 -16.60 10.59 -9.84
CA VAL A 330 -16.32 9.27 -9.24
C VAL A 330 -16.52 8.13 -10.24
N LEU A 331 -17.59 8.19 -11.04
CA LEU A 331 -17.83 7.19 -12.07
C LEU A 331 -16.77 7.22 -13.17
N SER A 332 -16.49 8.39 -13.76
CA SER A 332 -15.48 8.50 -14.83
C SER A 332 -14.08 8.14 -14.33
N ASP A 333 -13.75 8.55 -13.12
CA ASP A 333 -12.42 8.35 -12.53
C ASP A 333 -12.20 6.88 -12.19
N THR A 334 -13.22 6.19 -11.67
CA THR A 334 -13.20 4.74 -11.40
C THR A 334 -13.11 3.94 -12.69
N MET A 335 -13.83 4.35 -13.74
CA MET A 335 -13.68 3.70 -15.04
C MET A 335 -12.27 3.95 -15.61
N ASN A 336 -11.74 5.16 -15.47
CA ASN A 336 -10.40 5.49 -15.94
C ASN A 336 -9.29 4.74 -15.19
N SER A 337 -9.50 4.38 -13.91
CA SER A 337 -8.54 3.52 -13.21
C SER A 337 -8.45 2.12 -13.81
N LEU A 338 -9.56 1.56 -14.33
CA LEU A 338 -9.51 0.28 -15.05
C LEU A 338 -8.64 0.36 -16.31
N TYR A 339 -8.76 1.46 -17.07
CA TYR A 339 -7.85 1.71 -18.21
C TYR A 339 -6.39 1.76 -17.75
N GLN A 340 -6.09 2.45 -16.64
CA GLN A 340 -4.74 2.55 -16.10
C GLN A 340 -4.20 1.22 -15.54
N SER A 341 -5.08 0.27 -15.22
CA SER A 341 -4.72 -1.09 -14.78
C SER A 341 -4.48 -2.06 -15.93
N ARG A 342 -4.63 -1.64 -17.20
CA ARG A 342 -4.48 -2.56 -18.34
C ARG A 342 -3.05 -3.07 -18.50
N SER A 343 -2.95 -4.37 -18.78
CA SER A 343 -1.73 -5.09 -19.11
C SER A 343 -1.63 -5.32 -20.61
N GLY A 344 -0.43 -5.26 -21.20
CA GLY A 344 -0.22 -5.54 -22.62
C GLY A 344 -0.51 -4.36 -23.54
N ILE A 345 -0.59 -3.15 -22.98
CA ILE A 345 -0.70 -1.88 -23.70
C ILE A 345 0.00 -0.77 -22.91
N ASP A 346 0.57 0.21 -23.62
CA ASP A 346 1.05 1.43 -22.98
C ASP A 346 -0.13 2.22 -22.40
N ILE A 347 0.07 2.79 -21.21
CA ILE A 347 -0.85 3.74 -20.62
C ILE A 347 -0.48 5.14 -21.12
N GLU A 348 -1.30 5.69 -22.00
CA GLU A 348 -1.04 6.96 -22.68
C GLU A 348 -1.80 8.12 -22.04
N GLU A 349 -1.11 9.26 -21.91
CA GLU A 349 -1.64 10.47 -21.28
C GLU A 349 -2.99 10.94 -21.86
N LYS A 350 -3.18 10.79 -23.18
CA LYS A 350 -4.42 11.21 -23.87
C LYS A 350 -5.68 10.51 -23.35
N TYR A 351 -5.54 9.33 -22.76
CA TYR A 351 -6.65 8.54 -22.23
C TYR A 351 -6.82 8.72 -20.72
N ILE A 352 -5.94 9.45 -20.03
CA ILE A 352 -6.01 9.69 -18.58
C ILE A 352 -6.93 10.89 -18.30
N THR A 353 -8.04 10.61 -17.62
CA THR A 353 -9.11 11.59 -17.35
C THR A 353 -9.35 11.84 -15.86
N SER A 354 -8.85 10.97 -14.98
CA SER A 354 -9.09 11.04 -13.52
C SER A 354 -8.24 12.06 -12.76
N CYS A 355 -7.44 12.88 -13.45
CA CYS A 355 -6.64 13.92 -12.83
C CYS A 355 -6.73 15.23 -13.62
N ASP A 356 -6.96 16.35 -12.93
CA ASP A 356 -7.14 17.66 -13.57
C ASP A 356 -5.83 18.37 -13.91
N ASP A 357 -4.70 18.02 -13.28
CA ASP A 357 -3.39 18.64 -13.52
C ASP A 357 -2.60 17.86 -14.58
N GLU A 358 -2.24 18.54 -15.69
CA GLU A 358 -1.40 17.99 -16.77
C GLU A 358 -0.10 17.36 -16.24
N LYS A 359 0.54 17.96 -15.22
CA LYS A 359 1.78 17.42 -14.62
C LYS A 359 1.58 16.08 -13.92
N ASN A 360 0.37 15.80 -13.46
CA ASN A 360 0.05 14.54 -12.81
C ASN A 360 -0.37 13.47 -13.82
N LYS A 361 -1.02 13.84 -14.93
CA LYS A 361 -1.31 12.89 -16.01
C LYS A 361 -0.06 12.28 -16.62
N ALA A 362 0.95 13.12 -16.91
CA ALA A 362 2.22 12.65 -17.45
C ALA A 362 2.96 11.66 -16.51
N LYS A 363 2.73 11.75 -15.20
CA LYS A 363 3.32 10.81 -14.21
C LYS A 363 2.59 9.46 -14.14
N LEU A 364 1.32 9.43 -14.51
CA LEU A 364 0.51 8.21 -14.54
C LEU A 364 0.70 7.45 -15.86
N ALA A 365 1.04 8.15 -16.95
CA ALA A 365 1.37 7.52 -18.22
C ALA A 365 2.68 6.72 -18.10
N HIS A 366 2.69 5.49 -18.62
CA HIS A 366 3.85 4.59 -18.54
C HIS A 366 3.83 3.54 -19.65
N LYS A 367 5.00 2.98 -19.93
CA LYS A 367 5.14 1.83 -20.84
C LYS A 367 4.64 0.57 -20.16
N ASP A 368 4.03 -0.33 -20.93
CA ASP A 368 3.62 -1.63 -20.41
C ASP A 368 4.82 -2.37 -19.79
N PHE A 369 4.63 -2.88 -18.58
CA PHE A 369 5.72 -3.51 -17.86
C PHE A 369 6.08 -4.89 -18.45
N TYR A 370 5.11 -5.60 -19.03
CA TYR A 370 5.28 -6.92 -19.64
C TYR A 370 4.91 -6.93 -21.13
N TRP A 371 5.55 -6.12 -21.97
CA TRP A 371 5.17 -5.98 -23.39
C TRP A 371 4.98 -7.31 -24.16
N ALA A 372 5.84 -8.30 -23.94
CA ALA A 372 5.72 -9.62 -24.56
C ALA A 372 4.76 -10.59 -23.84
N ASP A 373 4.44 -10.26 -22.58
CA ASP A 373 3.74 -11.00 -21.52
C ASP A 373 3.75 -12.51 -21.71
N GLU A 374 4.91 -13.10 -21.40
CA GLU A 374 5.19 -14.52 -21.50
C GLU A 374 5.19 -15.14 -20.10
N ALA A 375 4.43 -16.21 -19.92
CA ALA A 375 4.32 -16.91 -18.65
C ALA A 375 4.43 -18.43 -18.82
N TYR A 376 4.88 -19.12 -17.78
CA TYR A 376 5.10 -20.57 -17.80
C TYR A 376 4.01 -21.31 -17.03
N LEU A 377 3.40 -22.31 -17.67
CA LEU A 377 2.34 -23.12 -17.09
C LEU A 377 2.87 -23.92 -15.88
N GLN A 378 2.09 -23.91 -14.79
CA GLN A 378 2.37 -24.70 -13.60
C GLN A 378 1.61 -26.02 -13.62
N LYS A 379 2.27 -27.08 -13.12
CA LYS A 379 1.69 -28.43 -12.99
C LYS A 379 0.84 -28.61 -11.74
N GLU A 380 1.15 -27.85 -10.70
CA GLU A 380 0.56 -28.01 -9.37
C GLU A 380 0.35 -26.64 -8.70
N TRP A 381 -0.52 -26.64 -7.70
CA TRP A 381 -0.73 -25.48 -6.84
C TRP A 381 0.37 -25.39 -5.78
N HIS A 382 0.92 -24.19 -5.61
CA HIS A 382 1.88 -23.87 -4.56
C HIS A 382 1.46 -22.59 -3.84
N GLU A 383 1.79 -22.49 -2.56
CA GLU A 383 1.56 -21.26 -1.77
C GLU A 383 2.46 -20.10 -2.23
N SER A 384 3.59 -20.42 -2.86
CA SER A 384 4.48 -19.47 -3.51
C SER A 384 5.23 -20.16 -4.64
N TYR A 385 5.40 -19.48 -5.77
CA TYR A 385 6.11 -20.04 -6.93
C TYR A 385 7.60 -19.66 -6.98
N SER A 386 8.11 -18.88 -6.02
CA SER A 386 9.51 -18.42 -6.03
C SER A 386 10.50 -19.57 -5.92
N TYR A 387 10.19 -20.51 -5.03
CA TYR A 387 10.98 -21.73 -4.83
C TYR A 387 10.67 -22.80 -5.88
N TYR A 388 9.39 -22.94 -6.24
CA TYR A 388 8.93 -24.07 -7.05
C TYR A 388 9.05 -23.86 -8.55
N TYR A 389 9.11 -22.62 -9.05
CA TYR A 389 9.23 -22.30 -10.47
C TYR A 389 10.33 -23.12 -11.19
N GLN A 390 11.47 -23.35 -10.53
CA GLN A 390 12.56 -24.13 -11.11
C GLN A 390 12.20 -25.61 -11.32
N SER A 391 11.33 -26.17 -10.49
CA SER A 391 11.01 -27.60 -10.45
C SER A 391 9.65 -27.97 -11.06
N SER A 392 8.67 -27.05 -11.04
CA SER A 392 7.26 -27.33 -11.40
C SER A 392 6.82 -26.76 -12.74
N ALA A 393 7.45 -25.70 -13.23
CA ALA A 393 7.03 -25.01 -14.47
C ALA A 393 7.38 -25.80 -15.74
N ASP A 394 6.51 -25.79 -16.76
CA ASP A 394 6.93 -26.15 -18.12
C ASP A 394 7.62 -24.97 -18.81
N LYS A 395 8.95 -25.03 -18.85
CA LYS A 395 9.80 -23.98 -19.44
C LYS A 395 10.05 -24.17 -20.94
N LYS A 396 9.41 -25.15 -21.60
CA LYS A 396 9.68 -25.46 -23.01
C LYS A 396 9.12 -24.39 -23.96
N THR A 397 7.94 -23.85 -23.68
CA THR A 397 7.32 -22.83 -24.52
C THR A 397 6.46 -21.92 -23.64
N PRO A 398 6.78 -20.61 -23.58
CA PRO A 398 5.97 -19.67 -22.80
C PRO A 398 4.60 -19.45 -23.43
N PHE A 399 3.60 -19.27 -22.58
CA PHE A 399 2.24 -18.94 -22.95
C PHE A 399 2.09 -17.42 -23.06
N LYS A 400 1.42 -16.94 -24.11
CA LYS A 400 1.17 -15.52 -24.33
C LYS A 400 -0.07 -15.09 -23.55
N VAL A 401 0.14 -14.28 -22.53
CA VAL A 401 -0.90 -13.91 -21.57
C VAL A 401 -1.24 -12.42 -21.57
N SER A 402 -0.78 -11.64 -22.55
CA SER A 402 -1.02 -10.19 -22.62
C SER A 402 -2.51 -9.80 -22.62
N GLY A 403 -2.83 -8.58 -22.19
CA GLY A 403 -4.20 -8.11 -22.02
C GLY A 403 -4.70 -8.29 -20.58
N GLY A 404 -5.91 -7.80 -20.34
CA GLY A 404 -6.58 -7.84 -19.04
C GLY A 404 -6.07 -6.80 -18.06
N TRP A 405 -6.55 -6.84 -16.82
CA TRP A 405 -6.18 -5.88 -15.78
C TRP A 405 -5.23 -6.49 -14.73
N TYR A 406 -4.25 -5.68 -14.31
CA TYR A 406 -3.52 -5.93 -13.08
C TYR A 406 -4.45 -5.76 -11.88
N THR A 407 -4.42 -6.73 -10.97
CA THR A 407 -5.31 -6.78 -9.80
C THR A 407 -4.70 -6.17 -8.54
N ASP A 408 -3.37 -6.07 -8.50
CA ASP A 408 -2.60 -5.63 -7.33
C ASP A 408 -1.26 -4.98 -7.73
N GLU A 409 -0.52 -4.51 -6.74
CA GLU A 409 0.82 -3.93 -6.88
C GLU A 409 1.89 -4.91 -7.39
N PHE A 410 1.60 -6.22 -7.40
CA PHE A 410 2.49 -7.27 -7.90
C PHE A 410 2.22 -7.63 -9.36
N MET A 411 1.34 -6.88 -10.04
CA MET A 411 1.01 -7.08 -11.45
C MET A 411 0.41 -8.48 -11.74
N THR A 412 -0.26 -9.05 -10.72
CA THR A 412 -1.07 -10.26 -10.85
C THR A 412 -2.27 -9.98 -11.74
N LYS A 413 -2.75 -11.02 -12.45
CA LYS A 413 -4.01 -10.96 -13.21
C LYS A 413 -4.85 -12.17 -12.84
N ASP A 414 -5.92 -11.94 -12.07
CA ASP A 414 -6.76 -12.99 -11.50
C ASP A 414 -8.13 -13.07 -12.18
N ILE A 415 -8.49 -14.26 -12.67
CA ILE A 415 -9.72 -14.46 -13.45
C ILE A 415 -10.98 -14.26 -12.61
N VAL A 416 -10.98 -14.66 -11.34
CA VAL A 416 -12.15 -14.53 -10.47
C VAL A 416 -12.39 -13.07 -10.13
N ALA A 417 -11.34 -12.32 -9.79
CA ALA A 417 -11.42 -10.88 -9.57
C ALA A 417 -11.84 -10.13 -10.84
N GLY A 418 -11.21 -10.46 -11.98
CA GLY A 418 -11.56 -9.89 -13.28
C GLY A 418 -13.00 -10.16 -13.67
N ALA A 419 -13.50 -11.38 -13.46
CA ALA A 419 -14.85 -11.77 -13.85
C ALA A 419 -15.93 -11.08 -13.01
N ASN A 420 -15.70 -10.92 -11.70
CA ASN A 420 -16.58 -10.13 -10.84
C ASN A 420 -16.72 -8.69 -11.36
N THR A 421 -15.60 -8.09 -11.79
CA THR A 421 -15.58 -6.75 -12.36
C THR A 421 -16.29 -6.71 -13.70
N VAL A 422 -15.97 -7.61 -14.63
CA VAL A 422 -16.61 -7.72 -15.96
C VAL A 422 -18.12 -7.89 -15.83
N TRP A 423 -18.59 -8.80 -14.98
CA TRP A 423 -20.02 -8.99 -14.73
C TRP A 423 -20.68 -7.71 -14.21
N LEU A 424 -20.05 -7.01 -13.26
CA LEU A 424 -20.58 -5.78 -12.70
C LEU A 424 -20.72 -4.69 -13.77
N LEU A 425 -19.70 -4.48 -14.60
CA LEU A 425 -19.71 -3.51 -15.69
C LEU A 425 -20.83 -3.82 -16.71
N GLN A 426 -20.91 -5.08 -17.14
CA GLN A 426 -21.95 -5.54 -18.06
C GLN A 426 -23.35 -5.40 -17.46
N ASN A 427 -23.52 -5.73 -16.18
CA ASN A 427 -24.78 -5.59 -15.46
C ASN A 427 -25.17 -4.12 -15.26
N MET A 428 -24.22 -3.22 -14.98
CA MET A 428 -24.46 -1.78 -14.88
C MET A 428 -24.97 -1.21 -16.21
N TYR A 429 -24.40 -1.64 -17.33
CA TYR A 429 -24.89 -1.30 -18.66
C TYR A 429 -26.30 -1.86 -18.91
N GLU A 430 -26.51 -3.15 -18.66
CA GLU A 430 -27.80 -3.83 -18.85
C GLU A 430 -28.92 -3.19 -18.01
N MET A 431 -28.62 -2.82 -16.76
CA MET A 431 -29.54 -2.08 -15.90
C MET A 431 -29.81 -0.67 -16.40
N SER A 432 -28.80 0.01 -16.97
CA SER A 432 -28.99 1.33 -17.57
C SER A 432 -29.86 1.26 -18.84
N LEU A 433 -29.73 0.20 -19.65
CA LEU A 433 -30.63 -0.06 -20.77
C LEU A 433 -32.07 -0.27 -20.29
N LYS A 434 -32.27 -1.13 -19.29
CA LYS A 434 -33.59 -1.40 -18.70
C LYS A 434 -34.27 -0.14 -18.17
N ASN A 435 -33.49 0.78 -17.60
CA ASN A 435 -33.99 2.00 -16.99
C ASN A 435 -34.04 3.21 -17.96
N GLY A 436 -33.62 3.05 -19.22
CA GLY A 436 -33.58 4.15 -20.19
C GLY A 436 -32.52 5.23 -19.88
N THR A 437 -31.44 4.86 -19.19
CA THR A 437 -30.35 5.77 -18.78
C THR A 437 -29.00 5.37 -19.36
N ALA A 438 -29.00 4.57 -20.44
CA ALA A 438 -27.79 4.05 -21.07
C ALA A 438 -26.97 5.11 -21.84
N ASP A 439 -27.54 6.28 -22.15
CA ASP A 439 -26.86 7.34 -22.92
C ASP A 439 -25.55 7.81 -22.30
N LYS A 440 -25.40 7.71 -20.96
CA LYS A 440 -24.15 8.02 -20.27
C LYS A 440 -22.99 7.11 -20.69
N TRP A 441 -23.28 5.91 -21.15
CA TRP A 441 -22.30 4.92 -21.58
C TRP A 441 -21.96 5.00 -23.06
N ALA A 442 -22.56 5.91 -23.83
CA ALA A 442 -22.22 6.02 -25.25
C ALA A 442 -20.72 6.30 -25.45
N ASP A 443 -20.19 5.86 -26.58
CA ASP A 443 -18.77 6.02 -26.96
C ASP A 443 -18.24 7.44 -26.67
N GLY A 444 -17.17 7.52 -25.89
CA GLY A 444 -16.48 8.76 -25.51
C GLY A 444 -17.21 9.63 -24.48
N LYS A 445 -18.16 9.07 -23.69
CA LYS A 445 -18.93 9.84 -22.69
C LYS A 445 -18.45 9.66 -21.26
N THR A 446 -18.29 8.43 -20.82
CA THR A 446 -17.83 8.10 -19.46
C THR A 446 -16.34 7.83 -19.44
N MET A 447 -15.79 7.32 -20.53
CA MET A 447 -14.36 7.03 -20.68
C MET A 447 -13.82 7.63 -21.97
N ASN A 448 -12.50 7.80 -22.02
CA ASN A 448 -11.77 8.04 -23.24
C ASN A 448 -10.77 6.89 -23.40
N VAL A 449 -11.00 5.98 -24.34
CA VAL A 449 -10.25 4.72 -24.48
C VAL A 449 -9.93 4.41 -25.95
N PRO A 450 -8.89 3.61 -26.26
CA PRO A 450 -8.40 3.40 -27.63
C PRO A 450 -9.26 2.48 -28.52
N GLU A 451 -10.38 1.95 -28.04
CA GLU A 451 -11.14 0.87 -28.69
C GLU A 451 -11.71 1.27 -30.05
N ASN A 452 -12.17 2.51 -30.19
CA ASN A 452 -12.65 2.99 -31.48
C ASN A 452 -11.49 3.04 -32.50
N GLU A 453 -10.30 3.48 -32.09
CA GLU A 453 -9.09 3.48 -32.93
C GLU A 453 -8.64 2.05 -33.31
N THR A 454 -8.78 1.09 -32.40
CA THR A 454 -8.24 -0.29 -32.57
C THR A 454 -9.22 -1.27 -33.21
N THR A 455 -10.53 -1.14 -32.95
CA THR A 455 -11.57 -2.04 -33.47
C THR A 455 -12.33 -1.45 -34.66
N GLY A 456 -12.30 -0.12 -34.85
CA GLY A 456 -13.06 0.60 -35.87
C GLY A 456 -14.58 0.56 -35.65
N LYS A 457 -15.04 0.14 -34.47
CA LYS A 457 -16.47 0.03 -34.09
C LYS A 457 -16.69 0.86 -32.84
N ALA A 458 -17.58 1.85 -32.91
CA ALA A 458 -18.06 2.56 -31.72
C ALA A 458 -18.91 1.61 -30.87
N ALA A 459 -18.59 1.48 -29.58
CA ALA A 459 -19.34 0.71 -28.62
C ALA A 459 -19.53 1.51 -27.32
N PRO A 460 -20.42 1.07 -26.41
CA PRO A 460 -20.54 1.72 -25.12
C PRO A 460 -19.23 1.57 -24.32
N ASP A 461 -18.70 2.66 -23.78
CA ASP A 461 -17.41 2.70 -23.07
C ASP A 461 -17.25 1.58 -22.03
N VAL A 462 -18.31 1.34 -21.25
CA VAL A 462 -18.34 0.30 -20.21
C VAL A 462 -18.23 -1.12 -20.76
N LEU A 463 -18.73 -1.35 -21.98
CA LEU A 463 -18.60 -2.63 -22.66
C LEU A 463 -17.23 -2.78 -23.29
N ASP A 464 -16.65 -1.71 -23.85
CA ASP A 464 -15.28 -1.71 -24.36
C ASP A 464 -14.28 -2.08 -23.26
N GLU A 465 -14.37 -1.45 -22.09
CA GLU A 465 -13.53 -1.81 -20.94
C GLU A 465 -13.79 -3.27 -20.51
N ALA A 466 -15.06 -3.69 -20.38
CA ALA A 466 -15.38 -5.08 -20.03
C ALA A 466 -14.89 -6.12 -21.07
N ARG A 467 -14.82 -5.74 -22.36
CA ARG A 467 -14.30 -6.58 -23.43
C ARG A 467 -12.80 -6.80 -23.29
N TYR A 468 -12.05 -5.80 -22.83
CA TYR A 468 -10.60 -5.89 -22.66
C TYR A 468 -10.20 -7.06 -21.75
N GLU A 469 -10.86 -7.16 -20.59
CA GLU A 469 -10.66 -8.25 -19.64
C GLU A 469 -11.26 -9.59 -20.14
N LEU A 470 -12.43 -9.55 -20.77
CA LEU A 470 -13.05 -10.77 -21.30
C LEU A 470 -12.20 -11.43 -22.40
N GLU A 471 -11.53 -10.64 -23.23
CA GLU A 471 -10.57 -11.15 -24.22
C GLU A 471 -9.34 -11.80 -23.58
N PHE A 472 -8.89 -11.30 -22.42
CA PHE A 472 -7.87 -11.96 -21.61
C PHE A 472 -8.37 -13.30 -21.05
N MET A 473 -9.60 -13.35 -20.50
CA MET A 473 -10.19 -14.61 -20.03
C MET A 473 -10.26 -15.68 -21.13
N PHE A 474 -10.52 -15.28 -22.38
CA PHE A 474 -10.50 -16.21 -23.51
C PHE A 474 -9.11 -16.74 -23.84
N LYS A 475 -8.05 -15.94 -23.65
CA LYS A 475 -6.67 -16.43 -23.79
C LYS A 475 -6.32 -17.42 -22.69
N MET A 476 -6.94 -17.28 -21.51
CA MET A 476 -6.72 -18.13 -20.34
C MET A 476 -7.53 -19.44 -20.38
N MET A 477 -8.24 -19.73 -21.47
CA MET A 477 -8.82 -21.05 -21.70
C MET A 477 -7.73 -22.06 -22.09
N VAL A 478 -7.81 -23.27 -21.53
CA VAL A 478 -6.93 -24.40 -21.87
C VAL A 478 -7.14 -24.76 -23.34
N ASP A 479 -6.10 -24.49 -24.14
CA ASP A 479 -6.00 -24.89 -25.53
C ASP A 479 -5.18 -26.19 -25.61
N PRO A 480 -5.81 -27.34 -25.89
CA PRO A 480 -5.12 -28.64 -25.87
C PRO A 480 -3.99 -28.77 -26.89
N GLU A 481 -3.99 -27.94 -27.95
CA GLU A 481 -2.90 -27.95 -28.94
C GLU A 481 -1.66 -27.20 -28.45
N LYS A 482 -1.83 -26.27 -27.51
CA LYS A 482 -0.76 -25.41 -26.98
C LYS A 482 -0.33 -25.77 -25.57
N ASP A 483 -1.16 -26.49 -24.83
CA ASP A 483 -0.93 -26.87 -23.45
C ASP A 483 -0.42 -28.32 -23.34
N SER A 484 0.84 -28.44 -22.93
CA SER A 484 1.57 -29.69 -22.70
C SER A 484 1.32 -30.32 -21.31
N ILE A 485 0.61 -29.63 -20.42
CA ILE A 485 0.40 -30.02 -19.02
C ILE A 485 -1.05 -30.45 -18.77
N TRP A 486 -2.03 -29.58 -18.99
CA TRP A 486 -3.44 -29.87 -18.67
C TRP A 486 -4.17 -30.42 -19.90
N GLY A 487 -3.90 -29.87 -21.08
CA GLY A 487 -4.17 -30.46 -22.39
C GLY A 487 -5.61 -30.93 -22.59
N ASP A 488 -5.79 -32.02 -23.36
CA ASP A 488 -7.10 -32.57 -23.73
C ASP A 488 -8.03 -32.84 -22.53
N LYS A 489 -7.47 -33.26 -21.39
CA LYS A 489 -8.26 -33.64 -20.21
C LYS A 489 -9.03 -32.45 -19.63
N TYR A 490 -8.49 -31.24 -19.77
CA TYR A 490 -9.07 -30.01 -19.23
C TYR A 490 -9.34 -28.98 -20.34
N ALA A 491 -9.47 -29.40 -21.59
CA ALA A 491 -9.75 -28.51 -22.71
C ALA A 491 -10.96 -27.60 -22.41
N ASN A 492 -10.80 -26.29 -22.67
CA ASN A 492 -11.77 -25.22 -22.38
C ASN A 492 -12.02 -24.92 -20.89
N PHE A 493 -11.34 -25.56 -19.94
CA PHE A 493 -11.26 -25.03 -18.58
C PHE A 493 -10.44 -23.73 -18.59
N VAL A 494 -10.53 -22.93 -17.54
CA VAL A 494 -9.84 -21.64 -17.44
C VAL A 494 -8.79 -21.68 -16.34
N TYR A 495 -7.55 -21.32 -16.67
CA TYR A 495 -6.46 -21.09 -15.72
C TYR A 495 -6.86 -20.05 -14.69
N HIS A 496 -6.40 -20.15 -13.44
CA HIS A 496 -6.93 -19.29 -12.39
C HIS A 496 -6.38 -17.87 -12.45
N ASN A 497 -5.07 -17.71 -12.59
CA ASN A 497 -4.42 -16.40 -12.64
C ASN A 497 -3.06 -16.46 -13.38
N VAL A 498 -2.47 -15.28 -13.56
CA VAL A 498 -1.07 -15.09 -13.96
C VAL A 498 -0.39 -14.22 -12.92
N GLU A 499 0.71 -14.69 -12.36
CA GLU A 499 1.46 -13.99 -11.32
C GLU A 499 2.97 -14.04 -11.58
N ASN A 500 3.71 -13.26 -10.79
CA ASN A 500 5.16 -13.32 -10.79
C ASN A 500 5.66 -14.57 -10.07
N ALA A 501 6.69 -15.22 -10.60
CA ALA A 501 7.33 -16.32 -9.90
C ALA A 501 7.99 -15.84 -8.61
N TYR A 502 8.65 -14.66 -8.66
CA TYR A 502 9.36 -14.09 -7.53
C TYR A 502 8.60 -12.88 -6.96
N PHE A 503 8.78 -12.64 -5.67
CA PHE A 503 8.30 -11.42 -5.05
C PHE A 503 9.21 -10.26 -5.45
N TYR A 504 8.63 -9.16 -5.94
CA TYR A 504 9.34 -7.91 -6.18
C TYR A 504 8.74 -6.81 -5.30
N ASP A 505 9.60 -5.95 -4.74
CA ASP A 505 9.11 -4.70 -4.16
C ASP A 505 8.50 -3.85 -5.30
N TYR A 506 7.24 -3.45 -5.14
CA TYR A 506 6.54 -2.63 -6.13
C TYR A 506 7.31 -1.33 -6.42
N ARG A 507 8.04 -0.77 -5.46
CA ARG A 507 8.85 0.45 -5.65
C ARG A 507 9.99 0.21 -6.64
N GLU A 508 10.68 -0.93 -6.55
CA GLU A 508 11.73 -1.31 -7.50
C GLU A 508 11.19 -1.60 -8.89
N THR A 509 10.00 -2.18 -8.93
CA THR A 509 9.28 -2.45 -10.17
C THR A 509 9.09 -1.16 -10.97
N TYR A 510 8.79 -0.04 -10.32
CA TYR A 510 8.66 1.25 -11.01
C TYR A 510 9.98 2.01 -11.20
N LYS A 511 10.92 1.94 -10.24
CA LYS A 511 12.17 2.71 -10.29
C LYS A 511 13.23 2.11 -11.21
N ASN A 512 13.40 0.79 -11.19
CA ASN A 512 14.42 0.06 -11.93
C ASN A 512 13.83 -1.16 -12.67
N PRO A 513 12.76 -1.00 -13.48
CA PRO A 513 12.06 -2.10 -14.15
C PRO A 513 12.96 -3.00 -15.01
N GLU A 514 14.08 -2.46 -15.49
CA GLU A 514 15.07 -3.16 -16.32
C GLU A 514 16.00 -4.10 -15.55
N LYS A 515 16.11 -3.93 -14.22
CA LYS A 515 16.96 -4.78 -13.38
C LYS A 515 16.24 -6.05 -12.89
N LEU A 516 14.91 -6.10 -13.03
CA LEU A 516 14.11 -7.23 -12.53
C LEU A 516 14.07 -8.37 -13.55
N GLU A 517 14.35 -9.58 -13.09
CA GLU A 517 14.15 -10.79 -13.89
C GLU A 517 12.66 -11.09 -14.00
N LYS A 518 12.01 -10.73 -15.10
CA LYS A 518 10.54 -10.78 -15.27
C LYS A 518 10.00 -12.19 -15.55
N VAL A 519 10.05 -13.09 -14.57
CA VAL A 519 9.50 -14.45 -14.71
C VAL A 519 8.06 -14.49 -14.24
N ARG A 520 7.15 -14.88 -15.13
CA ARG A 520 5.73 -15.08 -14.82
C ARG A 520 5.31 -16.54 -14.90
N VAL A 521 4.29 -16.88 -14.14
CA VAL A 521 3.69 -18.21 -14.12
C VAL A 521 2.18 -18.12 -14.34
N VAL A 522 1.62 -19.17 -14.95
CA VAL A 522 0.18 -19.38 -15.07
C VAL A 522 -0.21 -20.50 -14.12
N THR A 523 -1.13 -20.22 -13.20
CA THR A 523 -1.58 -21.20 -12.22
C THR A 523 -2.58 -22.19 -12.81
N PRO A 524 -2.74 -23.38 -12.19
CA PRO A 524 -3.61 -24.42 -12.71
C PRO A 524 -5.07 -23.99 -12.96
N PRO A 525 -5.79 -24.65 -13.87
CA PRO A 525 -7.19 -24.37 -14.13
C PRO A 525 -8.11 -24.71 -12.95
N THR A 526 -9.20 -23.97 -12.81
CA THR A 526 -10.16 -24.13 -11.71
C THR A 526 -11.60 -24.08 -12.16
N TYR A 527 -12.48 -24.71 -11.39
CA TYR A 527 -13.92 -24.63 -11.62
C TYR A 527 -14.46 -23.21 -11.49
N ALA A 528 -13.97 -22.44 -10.51
CA ALA A 528 -14.41 -21.05 -10.28
C ALA A 528 -14.12 -20.19 -11.51
N ALA A 529 -12.85 -20.11 -11.93
CA ALA A 529 -12.45 -19.35 -13.13
C ALA A 529 -13.23 -19.78 -14.38
N THR A 530 -13.48 -21.09 -14.52
CA THR A 530 -14.23 -21.62 -15.67
C THR A 530 -15.70 -21.19 -15.66
N PHE A 531 -16.40 -21.32 -14.52
CA PHE A 531 -17.81 -20.89 -14.41
C PHE A 531 -17.97 -19.37 -14.51
N ASP A 532 -17.03 -18.61 -13.97
CA ASP A 532 -17.03 -17.16 -14.01
C ASP A 532 -16.85 -16.64 -15.45
N MET A 533 -15.90 -17.21 -16.21
CA MET A 533 -15.75 -16.91 -17.64
C MET A 533 -17.02 -17.25 -18.41
N ILE A 534 -17.62 -18.43 -18.18
CA ILE A 534 -18.88 -18.83 -18.83
C ILE A 534 -19.98 -17.80 -18.58
N ALA A 535 -20.15 -17.35 -17.33
CA ALA A 535 -21.17 -16.38 -16.95
C ALA A 535 -20.96 -15.03 -17.65
N CYS A 536 -19.73 -14.51 -17.63
CA CYS A 536 -19.37 -13.24 -18.26
C CYS A 536 -19.52 -13.31 -19.79
N ALA A 537 -19.06 -14.39 -20.41
CA ALA A 537 -19.15 -14.58 -21.85
C ALA A 537 -20.60 -14.77 -22.32
N ALA A 538 -21.44 -15.50 -21.57
CA ALA A 538 -22.86 -15.64 -21.87
C ALA A 538 -23.62 -14.31 -21.73
N GLN A 539 -23.24 -13.44 -20.79
CA GLN A 539 -23.77 -12.09 -20.69
C GLN A 539 -23.31 -11.19 -21.84
N ALA A 540 -22.02 -11.21 -22.16
CA ALA A 540 -21.47 -10.44 -23.28
C ALA A 540 -22.16 -10.84 -24.60
N ALA A 541 -22.38 -12.14 -24.83
CA ALA A 541 -23.04 -12.63 -26.03
C ALA A 541 -24.39 -11.94 -26.31
N ARG A 542 -25.21 -11.67 -25.28
CA ARG A 542 -26.49 -10.98 -25.48
C ARG A 542 -26.35 -9.46 -25.57
N LEU A 543 -25.43 -8.85 -24.83
CA LEU A 543 -25.24 -7.40 -24.82
C LEU A 543 -24.63 -6.88 -26.13
N TRP A 544 -23.74 -7.67 -26.75
CA TRP A 544 -23.05 -7.31 -27.98
C TRP A 544 -23.85 -7.60 -29.27
N LYS A 545 -25.04 -8.23 -29.19
CA LYS A 545 -25.83 -8.76 -30.34
C LYS A 545 -26.28 -7.73 -31.38
N GLY A 546 -26.15 -6.42 -31.12
CA GLY A 546 -26.42 -5.35 -32.07
C GLY A 546 -25.28 -4.34 -32.23
N ILE A 547 -24.13 -4.63 -31.61
CA ILE A 547 -22.98 -3.71 -31.51
C ILE A 547 -21.82 -4.32 -32.30
N ASP A 548 -21.41 -5.54 -31.93
CA ASP A 548 -20.39 -6.31 -32.62
C ASP A 548 -20.83 -7.78 -32.71
N LYS A 549 -21.36 -8.17 -33.88
CA LYS A 549 -21.89 -9.51 -34.11
C LYS A 549 -20.81 -10.58 -33.97
N GLU A 550 -19.60 -10.33 -34.48
CA GLU A 550 -18.51 -11.31 -34.45
C GLU A 550 -18.05 -11.57 -33.01
N PHE A 551 -17.92 -10.50 -32.22
CA PHE A 551 -17.56 -10.63 -30.80
C PHE A 551 -18.69 -11.31 -29.99
N SER A 552 -19.95 -10.96 -30.25
CA SER A 552 -21.12 -11.62 -29.65
C SER A 552 -21.13 -13.13 -29.91
N GLU A 553 -20.87 -13.55 -31.15
CA GLU A 553 -20.80 -14.96 -31.54
C GLU A 553 -19.60 -15.68 -30.89
N LYS A 554 -18.43 -15.03 -30.84
CA LYS A 554 -17.24 -15.55 -30.13
C LYS A 554 -17.52 -15.79 -28.65
N CYS A 555 -18.15 -14.81 -27.97
CA CYS A 555 -18.51 -14.94 -26.57
C CYS A 555 -19.45 -16.14 -26.33
N LEU A 556 -20.47 -16.31 -27.17
CA LEU A 556 -21.39 -17.44 -27.05
C LEU A 556 -20.70 -18.79 -27.30
N ALA A 557 -19.80 -18.85 -28.29
CA ALA A 557 -19.05 -20.06 -28.62
C ALA A 557 -18.16 -20.49 -27.44
N ASN A 558 -17.38 -19.57 -26.87
CA ASN A 558 -16.50 -19.85 -25.75
C ASN A 558 -17.29 -20.27 -24.50
N ALA A 559 -18.39 -19.57 -24.19
CA ALA A 559 -19.26 -19.93 -23.07
C ALA A 559 -19.83 -21.35 -23.20
N LYS A 560 -20.28 -21.74 -24.40
CA LYS A 560 -20.81 -23.09 -24.67
C LYS A 560 -19.72 -24.14 -24.59
N ALA A 561 -18.56 -23.91 -25.22
CA ALA A 561 -17.46 -24.87 -25.23
C ALA A 561 -16.98 -25.18 -23.79
N ALA A 562 -16.77 -24.15 -22.97
CA ALA A 562 -16.38 -24.33 -21.59
C ALA A 562 -17.48 -25.01 -20.75
N TRP A 563 -18.76 -24.63 -20.95
CA TRP A 563 -19.89 -25.27 -20.27
C TRP A 563 -20.02 -26.76 -20.62
N GLU A 564 -19.87 -27.11 -21.90
CA GLU A 564 -19.91 -28.50 -22.35
C GLU A 564 -18.75 -29.31 -21.75
N SER A 565 -17.52 -28.79 -21.80
CA SER A 565 -16.34 -29.43 -21.21
C SER A 565 -16.49 -29.66 -19.70
N ILE A 566 -16.83 -28.61 -18.93
CA ILE A 566 -16.90 -28.70 -17.46
C ILE A 566 -18.05 -29.61 -16.99
N MET A 567 -19.15 -29.65 -17.73
CA MET A 567 -20.28 -30.53 -17.42
C MET A 567 -20.01 -31.99 -17.82
N ALA A 568 -19.22 -32.24 -18.86
CA ALA A 568 -18.79 -33.59 -19.24
C ALA A 568 -17.72 -34.17 -18.30
N TYR A 569 -17.00 -33.31 -17.57
CA TYR A 569 -16.02 -33.73 -16.56
C TYR A 569 -16.68 -34.25 -15.26
N ARG A 570 -17.94 -33.86 -14.99
CA ARG A 570 -18.72 -34.34 -13.83
C ARG A 570 -19.07 -35.82 -13.96
#